data_AF-A0A961IB83-F1
#
_entry.id   AF-A0A961IB83-F1
#
_cell.length_a   1.000
_cell.length_b   1.000
_cell.length_c   1.000
_cell.angle_alpha   90.00
_cell.angle_beta   90.00
_cell.angle_gamma   90.00
#
_symmetry.space_group_name_H-M   'P 1'
#
loop_
_entity.id
_entity.type
_entity.pdbx_description
1 polymer ?
#
loop_
_entity_poly.entity_id
_entity_poly.type
_entity_poly.pdbx_seq_one_letter_code
_entity_poly.pdbx_strand_id
1 'polypeptide(L)'
;MGGRSIPWYAVMFSIVATETSVLTFIGIPAVSYGGNMTFLQLVFGYVIGRGLVSVILLPAYYRGDLSTAYHFLGDRFGQRMRNTASVTFMITRLLADGVRLFATAIPLAIIMKSSGMFSEMSNTAFYINSIVAVGVLTMVYTYIGAIKSVIWMDMI
;
A
#
# COMPACT_ATOMS: atom_id res chain seq x y z
N MET A 1 -14.49 11.99 -19.81
CA MET A 1 -13.19 11.73 -20.47
C MET A 1 -12.16 12.84 -20.15
N GLY A 2 -11.93 13.14 -18.86
CA GLY A 2 -10.92 14.12 -18.45
C GLY A 2 -9.83 13.44 -17.63
N GLY A 3 -8.55 13.63 -17.98
CA GLY A 3 -7.44 13.27 -17.08
C GLY A 3 -6.30 12.41 -17.64
N ARG A 4 -6.15 12.24 -18.97
CA ARG A 4 -5.04 11.46 -19.57
C ARG A 4 -3.64 12.11 -19.47
N SER A 5 -3.41 13.06 -18.58
CA SER A 5 -2.16 13.84 -18.51
C SER A 5 -1.39 13.66 -17.19
N ILE A 6 -1.45 12.47 -16.58
CA ILE A 6 -0.47 12.11 -15.55
C ILE A 6 0.73 11.50 -16.27
N PRO A 7 1.92 12.11 -16.20
CA PRO A 7 3.10 11.59 -16.87
C PRO A 7 3.48 10.22 -16.33
N TRP A 8 3.98 9.33 -17.20
CA TRP A 8 4.26 7.94 -16.85
C TRP A 8 5.23 7.81 -15.67
N TYR A 9 6.22 8.70 -15.55
CA TYR A 9 7.17 8.70 -14.43
C TYR A 9 6.46 9.01 -13.10
N ALA A 10 5.49 9.92 -13.07
CA ALA A 10 4.72 10.23 -11.86
C ALA A 10 3.87 9.04 -11.43
N VAL A 11 3.29 8.30 -12.40
CA VAL A 11 2.59 7.04 -12.12
C VAL A 11 3.55 5.99 -11.57
N MET A 12 4.75 5.85 -12.14
CA MET A 12 5.74 4.89 -11.65
C MET A 12 6.23 5.22 -10.24
N PHE A 13 6.53 6.48 -9.95
CA PHE A 13 6.92 6.92 -8.60
C PHE A 13 5.81 6.69 -7.58
N SER A 14 4.55 7.01 -7.91
CA SER A 14 3.42 6.73 -7.01
C SER A 14 3.21 5.23 -6.78
N ILE A 15 3.39 4.37 -7.80
CA ILE A 15 3.35 2.92 -7.61
C ILE A 15 4.45 2.48 -6.63
N VAL A 16 5.68 2.94 -6.83
CA VAL A 16 6.81 2.59 -5.94
C VAL A 16 6.58 3.09 -4.52
N ALA A 17 6.09 4.32 -4.34
CA ALA A 17 5.78 4.90 -3.03
C ALA A 17 4.65 4.13 -2.33
N THR A 18 3.57 3.80 -3.05
CA THR A 18 2.43 3.04 -2.51
C THR A 18 2.83 1.63 -2.06
N GLU A 19 3.81 1.03 -2.73
CA GLU A 19 4.30 -0.31 -2.41
C GLU A 19 5.38 -0.30 -1.32
N THR A 20 6.17 0.77 -1.25
CA THR A 20 7.21 0.94 -0.25
C THR A 20 6.57 1.34 1.07
N SER A 21 6.47 0.39 1.99
CA SER A 21 5.93 0.66 3.33
C SER A 21 7.03 0.76 4.38
N VAL A 22 6.69 1.36 5.53
CA VAL A 22 7.55 1.35 6.73
C VAL A 22 7.97 -0.06 7.11
N LEU A 23 7.08 -1.04 6.93
CA LEU A 23 7.37 -2.45 7.18
C LEU A 23 8.48 -2.97 6.25
N THR A 24 8.52 -2.53 5.00
CA THR A 24 9.57 -2.89 4.04
C THR A 24 10.90 -2.22 4.40
N PHE A 25 10.85 -0.93 4.75
CA PHE A 25 12.03 -0.13 5.11
C PHE A 25 12.75 -0.67 6.35
N ILE A 26 12.01 -1.07 7.37
CA ILE A 26 12.59 -1.64 8.60
C ILE A 26 12.81 -3.16 8.44
N GLY A 27 11.90 -3.85 7.77
CA GLY A 27 11.87 -5.31 7.68
C GLY A 27 12.97 -5.91 6.82
N ILE A 28 13.30 -5.33 5.66
CA ILE A 28 14.35 -5.87 4.79
C ILE A 28 15.74 -5.83 5.46
N PRO A 29 16.18 -4.71 6.07
CA PRO A 29 17.40 -4.68 6.86
C PRO A 29 17.38 -5.66 8.03
N ALA A 30 16.26 -5.77 8.75
CA ALA A 30 16.15 -6.72 9.87
C ALA A 30 16.29 -8.18 9.43
N VAL A 31 15.63 -8.58 8.33
CA VAL A 31 15.71 -9.94 7.77
C VAL A 31 17.09 -10.23 7.18
N SER A 32 17.72 -9.25 6.54
CA SER A 32 19.06 -9.42 5.97
C SER A 32 20.16 -9.44 7.04
N TYR A 33 20.02 -8.67 8.12
CA TYR A 33 20.97 -8.65 9.23
C TYR A 33 20.92 -9.94 10.06
N GLY A 34 19.72 -10.44 10.37
CA GLY A 34 19.54 -11.67 11.15
C GLY A 34 19.56 -12.97 10.34
N GLY A 35 19.60 -12.88 9.00
CA GLY A 35 19.37 -14.01 8.10
C GLY A 35 20.29 -14.01 6.89
N ASN A 36 19.73 -14.27 5.71
CA ASN A 36 20.45 -14.32 4.44
C ASN A 36 19.66 -13.61 3.33
N MET A 37 20.23 -13.56 2.12
CA MET A 37 19.62 -12.87 0.98
C MET A 37 18.46 -13.63 0.31
N THR A 38 17.86 -14.64 0.96
CA THR A 38 16.73 -15.40 0.38
C THR A 38 15.54 -14.50 0.03
N PHE A 39 15.37 -13.36 0.71
CA PHE A 39 14.33 -12.38 0.38
C PHE A 39 14.43 -11.88 -1.08
N LEU A 40 15.61 -11.93 -1.71
CA LEU A 40 15.79 -11.55 -3.12
C LEU A 40 14.99 -12.44 -4.07
N GLN A 41 14.71 -13.69 -3.73
CA GLN A 41 13.87 -14.57 -4.56
C GLN A 41 12.47 -13.97 -4.75
N LEU A 42 11.93 -13.37 -3.69
CA LEU A 42 10.63 -12.70 -3.70
C LEU A 42 10.69 -11.39 -4.51
N VAL A 43 11.81 -10.64 -4.42
CA VAL A 43 12.05 -9.44 -5.26
C VAL A 43 12.05 -9.80 -6.74
N PHE A 44 12.80 -10.82 -7.16
CA PHE A 44 12.81 -11.28 -8.54
C PHE A 44 11.44 -11.80 -8.98
N GLY A 45 10.73 -12.51 -8.10
CA GLY A 45 9.35 -12.93 -8.33
C GLY A 45 8.40 -11.76 -8.63
N TYR A 46 8.53 -10.64 -7.91
CA TYR A 46 7.75 -9.43 -8.19
C TYR A 46 8.08 -8.80 -9.54
N VAL A 47 9.35 -8.74 -9.93
CA VAL A 47 9.75 -8.20 -11.25
C VAL A 47 9.12 -9.04 -12.37
N ILE A 48 9.27 -10.36 -12.31
CA ILE A 48 8.72 -11.27 -13.31
C ILE A 48 7.19 -11.18 -13.33
N GLY A 49 6.55 -11.24 -12.16
CA GLY A 49 5.09 -11.17 -12.05
C GLY A 49 4.52 -9.88 -12.62
N ARG A 50 5.15 -8.73 -12.37
CA ARG A 50 4.73 -7.45 -12.94
C ARG A 50 4.94 -7.37 -14.44
N GLY A 51 6.05 -7.92 -14.95
CA GLY A 51 6.26 -8.06 -16.39
C GLY A 51 5.17 -8.89 -17.05
N LEU A 52 4.75 -9.98 -16.43
CA LEU A 52 3.66 -10.81 -16.94
C LEU A 52 2.32 -10.08 -16.92
N VAL A 53 1.99 -9.43 -15.80
CA VAL A 53 0.77 -8.62 -15.65
C VAL A 53 0.74 -7.48 -16.68
N SER A 54 1.86 -6.81 -16.91
CA SER A 54 1.93 -5.69 -17.85
C SER A 54 1.72 -6.13 -19.30
N VAL A 55 2.22 -7.31 -19.69
CA VAL A 55 2.07 -7.83 -21.05
C VAL A 55 0.68 -8.45 -21.28
N ILE A 56 0.08 -9.11 -20.28
CA ILE A 56 -1.17 -9.84 -20.45
C ILE A 56 -2.40 -8.98 -20.12
N LEU A 57 -2.40 -8.31 -18.97
CA LEU A 57 -3.59 -7.65 -18.44
C LEU A 57 -3.72 -6.21 -18.94
N LEU A 58 -2.65 -5.41 -18.99
CA LEU A 58 -2.75 -4.01 -19.43
C LEU A 58 -3.36 -3.85 -20.84
N PRO A 59 -3.00 -4.66 -21.86
CA PRO A 59 -3.61 -4.53 -23.18
C PRO A 59 -5.13 -4.80 -23.17
N ALA A 60 -5.61 -5.66 -22.27
CA ALA A 60 -7.05 -5.91 -22.11
C ALA A 60 -7.77 -4.72 -21.45
N TYR A 61 -7.15 -4.05 -20.48
CA TYR A 61 -7.68 -2.79 -19.91
C TYR A 61 -7.77 -1.67 -20.95
N TYR A 62 -6.72 -1.49 -21.77
CA TYR A 62 -6.68 -0.42 -22.78
C TYR A 62 -7.68 -0.62 -23.93
N ARG A 63 -8.07 -1.87 -24.21
CA ARG A 63 -9.12 -2.19 -25.20
C ARG A 63 -10.54 -1.88 -24.72
N GLY A 64 -10.71 -1.54 -23.44
CA GLY A 64 -12.02 -1.28 -22.84
C GLY A 64 -12.78 -2.53 -22.42
N ASP A 65 -12.18 -3.71 -22.60
CA ASP A 65 -12.77 -5.01 -22.27
C ASP A 65 -12.92 -5.20 -20.75
N LEU A 66 -12.12 -4.49 -19.95
CA LEU A 66 -12.03 -4.66 -18.50
C LEU A 66 -11.98 -3.34 -17.75
N SER A 67 -12.84 -3.21 -16.73
CA SER A 67 -12.86 -2.06 -15.81
C SER A 67 -12.07 -2.32 -14.53
N THR A 68 -12.06 -3.55 -14.03
CA THR A 68 -11.29 -3.99 -12.85
C THR A 68 -10.91 -5.47 -12.96
N ALA A 69 -9.91 -5.91 -12.18
CA ALA A 69 -9.46 -7.30 -12.19
C ALA A 69 -10.57 -8.25 -11.72
N TYR A 70 -11.42 -7.79 -10.79
CA TYR A 70 -12.58 -8.54 -10.32
C TYR A 70 -13.70 -8.61 -11.35
N HIS A 71 -13.83 -7.58 -12.20
CA HIS A 71 -14.77 -7.61 -13.31
C HIS A 71 -14.40 -8.72 -14.29
N PHE A 72 -13.12 -8.85 -14.65
CA PHE A 72 -12.63 -9.95 -15.48
C PHE A 72 -12.99 -11.33 -14.90
N LEU A 73 -12.74 -11.51 -13.59
CA LEU A 73 -13.10 -12.75 -12.89
C LEU A 73 -14.62 -12.99 -12.92
N GLY A 74 -15.41 -11.92 -12.84
CA GLY A 74 -16.87 -11.97 -12.95
C GLY A 74 -17.35 -12.39 -14.33
N ASP A 75 -16.77 -11.83 -15.39
CA ASP A 75 -17.14 -12.17 -16.76
C ASP A 75 -16.75 -13.61 -17.10
N ARG A 76 -15.62 -14.09 -16.56
CA ARG A 76 -15.12 -15.45 -16.83
C ARG A 76 -15.76 -16.54 -15.98
N PHE A 77 -15.98 -16.28 -14.69
CA PHE A 77 -16.39 -17.28 -13.69
C PHE A 77 -17.72 -16.96 -12.99
N GLY A 78 -18.36 -15.84 -13.33
CA GLY A 78 -19.65 -15.41 -12.81
C GLY A 78 -19.58 -14.47 -11.61
N GLN A 79 -20.73 -13.86 -11.30
CA GLN A 79 -20.87 -12.82 -10.27
C GLN A 79 -20.44 -13.28 -8.87
N ARG A 80 -20.64 -14.56 -8.53
CA ARG A 80 -20.22 -15.12 -7.24
C ARG A 80 -18.70 -15.03 -7.05
N MET A 81 -17.92 -15.41 -8.08
CA MET A 81 -16.47 -15.36 -8.03
C MET A 81 -15.95 -13.92 -7.90
N ARG A 82 -16.55 -12.99 -8.64
CA ARG A 82 -16.26 -11.55 -8.51
C ARG A 82 -16.48 -11.06 -7.08
N ASN A 83 -17.64 -11.37 -6.49
CA ASN A 83 -17.95 -10.92 -5.13
C ASN A 83 -16.99 -11.51 -4.10
N THR A 84 -16.71 -12.81 -4.18
CA THR A 84 -15.74 -13.46 -3.28
C THR A 84 -14.35 -12.84 -3.42
N ALA A 85 -13.83 -12.69 -4.64
CA ALA A 85 -12.52 -12.10 -4.87
C ALA A 85 -12.41 -10.66 -4.35
N SER A 86 -13.42 -9.83 -4.62
CA SER A 86 -13.48 -8.45 -4.13
C SER A 86 -13.52 -8.37 -2.61
N VAL A 87 -14.36 -9.18 -1.96
CA VAL A 87 -14.49 -9.20 -0.49
C VAL A 87 -13.20 -9.71 0.16
N THR A 88 -12.64 -10.80 -0.35
CA THR A 88 -11.36 -11.33 0.15
C THR A 88 -10.26 -10.29 0.01
N PHE A 89 -10.14 -9.62 -1.14
CA PHE A 89 -9.17 -8.55 -1.32
C PHE A 89 -9.38 -7.39 -0.34
N MET A 90 -10.63 -6.97 -0.14
CA MET A 90 -10.93 -5.83 0.73
C MET A 90 -10.56 -6.13 2.20
N ILE A 91 -10.84 -7.36 2.66
CA ILE A 91 -10.47 -7.82 4.01
C ILE A 91 -8.95 -7.92 4.15
N THR A 92 -8.25 -8.59 3.21
CA THR A 92 -6.79 -8.74 3.30
C THR A 92 -6.08 -7.40 3.19
N ARG A 93 -6.60 -6.48 2.36
CA ARG A 93 -6.10 -5.11 2.26
C ARG A 93 -6.27 -4.35 3.56
N LEU A 94 -7.45 -4.43 4.18
CA LEU A 94 -7.73 -3.77 5.47
C LEU A 94 -6.79 -4.27 6.57
N LEU A 95 -6.58 -5.59 6.65
CA LEU A 95 -5.66 -6.19 7.62
C LEU A 95 -4.21 -5.73 7.38
N ALA A 96 -3.76 -5.73 6.12
CA ALA A 96 -2.43 -5.28 5.76
C ALA A 96 -2.20 -3.79 6.08
N ASP A 97 -3.22 -2.95 5.89
CA ASP A 97 -3.17 -1.52 6.25
C ASP A 97 -3.09 -1.34 7.77
N GLY A 98 -3.82 -2.14 8.55
CA GLY A 98 -3.72 -2.15 10.02
C GLY A 98 -2.32 -2.50 10.53
N VAL A 99 -1.70 -3.54 9.96
CA VAL A 99 -0.31 -3.92 10.29
C VAL A 99 0.68 -2.80 9.95
N ARG A 100 0.50 -2.14 8.80
CA ARG A 100 1.34 -1.00 8.39
C ARG A 100 1.19 0.19 9.34
N LEU A 101 -0.04 0.55 9.74
CA LEU A 101 -0.27 1.64 10.69
C LEU A 101 0.40 1.36 12.05
N PHE A 102 0.28 0.13 12.54
CA PHE A 102 0.95 -0.27 13.78
C PHE A 102 2.48 -0.24 13.64
N ALA A 103 3.02 -0.78 12.53
CA ALA A 103 4.46 -0.76 12.26
C ALA A 103 5.02 0.67 12.19
N THR A 104 4.24 1.64 11.67
CA THR A 104 4.60 3.07 11.67
C THR A 104 4.57 3.70 13.06
N ALA A 105 3.68 3.25 13.96
CA ALA A 105 3.58 3.78 15.31
C ALA A 105 4.78 3.40 16.20
N ILE A 106 5.47 2.29 15.93
CA ILE A 106 6.64 1.82 16.69
C ILE A 106 7.80 2.83 16.67
N PRO A 107 8.38 3.20 15.50
CA PRO A 107 9.47 4.18 15.46
C PRO A 107 9.02 5.56 15.95
N LEU A 108 7.78 5.95 15.70
CA LEU A 108 7.23 7.21 16.22
C LEU A 108 7.25 7.24 17.75
N ALA A 109 6.87 6.14 18.41
CA ALA A 109 6.92 6.01 19.86
C ALA A 109 8.35 6.07 20.39
N ILE A 110 9.29 5.39 19.73
CA ILE A 110 10.71 5.41 20.11
C ILE A 110 11.25 6.84 20.07
N ILE A 111 11.02 7.55 18.96
CA ILE A 111 11.54 8.91 18.76
C ILE A 111 10.91 9.88 19.77
N MET A 112 9.57 9.92 19.88
CA MET A 112 8.88 10.88 20.75
C MET A 112 9.20 10.64 22.22
N LYS A 113 9.27 9.38 22.67
CA LYS A 113 9.64 9.09 24.06
C LYS A 113 11.10 9.41 24.34
N SER A 114 12.00 9.15 23.39
CA SER A 114 13.42 9.47 23.54
C SER A 114 13.71 10.97 23.62
N SER A 115 12.85 11.82 23.04
CA SER A 115 12.94 13.27 23.15
C SER A 115 12.34 13.83 24.45
N GLY A 116 11.90 12.98 25.37
CA GLY A 116 11.24 13.36 26.63
C GLY A 116 9.77 13.74 26.46
N MET A 117 9.23 13.73 25.24
CA MET A 117 7.81 13.99 24.98
C MET A 117 6.99 12.71 25.24
N PHE A 118 5.91 12.81 26.01
CA PHE A 118 5.04 11.67 26.32
C PHE A 118 5.76 10.47 26.99
N SER A 119 6.88 10.71 27.68
CA SER A 119 7.63 9.66 28.41
C SER A 119 6.75 8.93 29.43
N GLU A 120 5.91 9.68 30.14
CA GLU A 120 4.97 9.19 31.17
C GLU A 120 3.77 8.42 30.59
N MET A 121 3.54 8.50 29.27
CA MET A 121 2.40 7.83 28.64
C MET A 121 2.71 6.34 28.43
N SER A 122 1.77 5.47 28.81
CA SER A 122 1.90 4.03 28.53
C SER A 122 2.04 3.73 27.03
N ASN A 123 2.85 2.74 26.67
CA ASN A 123 3.09 2.34 25.28
C ASN A 123 1.78 2.03 24.53
N THR A 124 0.85 1.34 25.19
CA THR A 124 -0.47 1.00 24.62
C THR A 124 -1.27 2.25 24.27
N ALA A 125 -1.29 3.24 25.17
CA ALA A 125 -1.98 4.50 24.93
C ALA A 125 -1.32 5.27 23.78
N PHE A 126 0.02 5.30 23.71
CA PHE A 126 0.74 5.94 22.61
C PHE A 126 0.38 5.33 21.26
N TYR A 127 0.39 4.01 21.13
CA TYR A 127 0.07 3.32 19.88
C TYR A 127 -1.36 3.58 19.43
N ILE A 128 -2.34 3.49 20.35
CA ILE A 128 -3.74 3.77 20.02
C ILE A 128 -3.90 5.23 19.55
N ASN A 129 -3.35 6.20 20.27
CA ASN A 129 -3.44 7.61 19.89
C ASN A 129 -2.75 7.89 18.55
N SER A 130 -1.60 7.27 18.30
CA SER A 130 -0.87 7.41 17.03
C SER A 130 -1.66 6.85 15.84
N ILE A 131 -2.24 5.66 15.99
CA ILE A 131 -3.05 5.03 14.95
C ILE A 131 -4.29 5.88 14.64
N VAL A 132 -4.98 6.38 15.68
CA VAL A 132 -6.15 7.25 15.50
C VAL A 132 -5.75 8.56 14.84
N ALA A 133 -4.68 9.21 15.28
CA ALA A 133 -4.21 10.47 14.71
C ALA A 133 -3.84 10.31 13.22
N VAL A 134 -3.01 9.32 12.88
CA VAL A 134 -2.61 9.04 11.49
C VAL A 134 -3.84 8.65 10.65
N GLY A 135 -4.75 7.84 11.18
CA GLY A 135 -5.98 7.44 10.50
C GLY A 135 -6.89 8.63 10.19
N VAL A 136 -7.11 9.53 11.14
CA VAL A 136 -7.93 10.74 10.95
C VAL A 136 -7.27 11.68 9.94
N LEU A 137 -5.97 11.95 10.08
CA LEU A 137 -5.23 12.76 9.10
C LEU A 137 -5.35 12.16 7.70
N THR A 138 -5.20 10.83 7.59
CA THR A 138 -5.32 10.08 6.34
C THR A 138 -6.69 10.22 5.70
N MET A 139 -7.74 10.08 6.50
CA MET A 139 -9.11 10.25 6.05
C MET A 139 -9.37 11.67 5.55
N VAL A 140 -8.93 12.70 6.29
CA VAL A 140 -9.13 14.11 5.94
C VAL A 140 -8.43 14.44 4.62
N TYR A 141 -7.14 14.12 4.46
CA TYR A 141 -6.44 14.47 3.23
C TYR A 141 -6.94 13.66 2.03
N THR A 142 -7.34 12.40 2.23
CA THR A 142 -7.89 11.57 1.15
C THR A 142 -9.23 12.14 0.65
N TYR A 143 -10.06 12.62 1.58
CA TYR A 143 -11.35 13.23 1.25
C TYR A 143 -11.20 14.54 0.47
N ILE A 144 -10.22 15.38 0.84
CA ILE A 144 -9.99 16.68 0.21
C ILE A 144 -9.25 16.55 -1.14
N GLY A 145 -8.29 15.63 -1.24
CA GLY A 145 -7.32 15.61 -2.33
C GLY A 145 -7.68 14.77 -3.57
N ALA A 146 -8.58 13.79 -3.44
CA ALA A 146 -8.80 12.75 -4.45
C ALA A 146 -7.49 12.05 -4.90
N ILE A 147 -7.56 11.14 -5.89
CA ILE A 147 -6.38 10.35 -6.36
C ILE A 147 -5.23 11.24 -6.84
N LYS A 148 -5.52 12.43 -7.37
CA LYS A 148 -4.50 13.34 -7.91
C LYS A 148 -3.55 13.87 -6.83
N SER A 149 -4.08 14.29 -5.68
CA SER A 149 -3.23 14.80 -4.58
C SER A 149 -2.40 13.69 -3.94
N VAL A 150 -2.90 12.45 -3.89
CA VAL A 150 -2.14 11.31 -3.40
C VAL A 150 -0.91 11.06 -4.29
N ILE A 151 -1.09 11.04 -5.62
CA ILE A 151 0.02 10.83 -6.57
C ILE A 151 1.11 11.91 -6.43
N TRP A 152 0.72 13.17 -6.22
CA TRP A 152 1.70 14.24 -6.03
C TRP A 152 2.40 14.18 -4.67
N MET A 153 1.72 13.72 -3.62
CA MET A 153 2.34 13.55 -2.30
C MET A 153 3.34 12.40 -2.33
N ASP A 154 3.00 11.30 -3.02
CA ASP A 154 3.88 10.15 -3.23
C ASP A 154 5.17 10.47 -4.01
N MET A 155 5.23 11.59 -4.73
CA MET A 155 6.41 12.03 -5.48
C MET A 155 7.41 12.85 -4.66
N ILE A 156 6.99 13.41 -3.52
CA ILE A 156 7.80 14.29 -2.65
C ILE A 156 8.47 13.45 -1.58
#